data_AF-A0A537MBA7-F1
#
_entry.id   AF-A0A537MBA7-F1
#
_cell.length_a   1.000
_cell.length_b   1.000
_cell.length_c   1.000
_cell.angle_alpha   90.00
_cell.angle_beta   90.00
_cell.angle_gamma   90.00
#
_symmetry.space_group_name_H-M   'P 1'
#
loop_
_entity.id
_entity.type
_entity.pdbx_description
1 polymer ?
#
loop_
_entity_poly.entity_id
_entity_poly.type
_entity_poly.pdbx_seq_one_letter_code
_entity_poly.pdbx_strand_id
1 'polypeptide(L)'
;MRRILPLFVRFGLTLGAAAGLSPAAAGTLTVNPVLVEIGTARRAGSVTVQNVENVPVTIRAYSLAWSQTDGADRYDETSAVIVSPPVFTIPAGGTQIVRVGLRQPSAAPQSYRLIIEEVPAAQPGNGIRVALRLNLPLYWNLAAGPQSDIAWSAARLADGQWALEARNGGAGWVRIDPAAAQRATGITLESGFGFGTVLPGSVRRWPIGANPRIGDDARFQQIVSGTNGAAPPPHAR
;
A
#
# COMPACT_ATOMS: atom_id res chain seq x y z
N MET A 1 -7.56 68.23 48.96
CA MET A 1 -8.64 67.57 49.75
C MET A 1 -9.27 66.47 48.90
N ARG A 2 -9.63 65.32 49.52
CA ARG A 2 -10.11 64.01 48.98
C ARG A 2 -8.96 63.07 48.52
N ARG A 3 -8.37 62.16 49.32
CA ARG A 3 -8.78 60.99 50.14
C ARG A 3 -9.19 59.69 49.37
N ILE A 4 -8.29 58.68 49.45
CA ILE A 4 -8.51 57.24 49.82
C ILE A 4 -9.20 56.36 48.74
N LEU A 5 -8.80 55.14 48.31
CA LEU A 5 -8.23 53.91 48.94
C LEU A 5 -7.61 52.96 47.86
N PRO A 6 -6.64 52.06 48.17
CA PRO A 6 -6.03 51.13 47.21
C PRO A 6 -6.79 49.81 47.05
N LEU A 7 -6.79 49.23 45.84
CA LEU A 7 -7.32 47.89 45.55
C LEU A 7 -6.18 46.87 45.51
N PHE A 8 -6.15 45.98 46.50
CA PHE A 8 -5.31 44.78 46.54
C PHE A 8 -5.70 43.83 45.41
N VAL A 9 -4.77 43.51 44.51
CA VAL A 9 -4.90 42.37 43.59
C VAL A 9 -3.95 41.27 44.05
N ARG A 10 -4.54 40.16 44.49
CA ARG A 10 -3.84 38.95 44.92
C ARG A 10 -3.25 38.24 43.70
N PHE A 11 -1.94 38.04 43.69
CA PHE A 11 -1.24 37.22 42.70
C PHE A 11 -1.46 35.73 43.06
N GLY A 12 -2.37 35.07 42.35
CA GLY A 12 -2.56 33.63 42.43
C GLY A 12 -1.55 32.92 41.53
N LEU A 13 -0.58 32.22 42.12
CA LEU A 13 0.39 31.38 41.42
C LEU A 13 -0.28 30.04 41.07
N THR A 14 -0.80 29.89 39.86
CA THR A 14 -1.28 28.59 39.34
C THR A 14 -0.09 27.79 38.81
N LEU A 15 0.26 26.73 39.52
CA LEU A 15 1.27 25.74 39.14
C LEU A 15 0.71 24.86 38.01
N GLY A 16 1.06 25.18 36.76
CA GLY A 16 0.67 24.39 35.60
C GLY A 16 1.44 23.05 35.57
N ALA A 17 0.73 21.95 35.80
CA ALA A 17 1.26 20.61 35.59
C ALA A 17 1.49 20.36 34.09
N ALA A 18 2.76 20.42 33.67
CA ALA A 18 3.16 19.99 32.34
C ALA A 18 3.04 18.46 32.26
N ALA A 19 1.93 17.98 31.71
CA ALA A 19 1.80 16.59 31.32
C ALA A 19 2.86 16.29 30.25
N GLY A 20 3.86 15.48 30.62
CA GLY A 20 4.90 15.02 29.72
C GLY A 20 4.29 14.16 28.61
N LEU A 21 4.12 14.74 27.43
CA LEU A 21 3.91 14.00 26.20
C LEU A 21 5.19 13.22 25.92
N SER A 22 5.22 11.92 26.24
CA SER A 22 6.31 11.05 25.78
C SER A 22 6.30 11.03 24.25
N PRO A 23 7.43 11.33 23.58
CA PRO A 23 7.51 11.20 22.15
C PRO A 23 7.28 9.74 21.77
N ALA A 24 6.22 9.48 21.00
CA ALA A 24 6.05 8.18 20.38
C ALA A 24 7.21 7.99 19.37
N ALA A 25 8.08 7.03 19.63
CA ALA A 25 9.10 6.63 18.67
C ALA A 25 8.41 5.87 17.53
N ALA A 26 8.16 6.56 16.43
CA ALA A 26 7.67 5.93 15.20
C ALA A 26 8.84 5.21 14.53
N GLY A 27 8.66 3.94 14.18
CA GLY A 27 9.65 3.17 13.41
C GLY A 27 9.89 3.86 12.07
N THR A 28 11.15 4.18 11.77
CA THR A 28 11.49 4.97 10.59
C THR A 28 12.51 4.19 9.76
N LEU A 29 12.02 3.26 8.94
CA LEU A 29 12.83 2.60 7.92
C LEU A 29 12.63 3.30 6.57
N THR A 30 13.72 3.51 5.86
CA THR A 30 13.70 4.00 4.48
C THR A 30 14.09 2.85 3.54
N VAL A 31 13.39 2.69 2.43
CA VAL A 31 13.70 1.69 1.40
C VAL A 31 13.87 2.31 0.04
N ASN A 32 14.87 1.85 -0.71
CA ASN A 32 15.14 2.29 -2.07
C ASN A 32 15.64 1.11 -2.93
N PRO A 33 15.00 0.79 -4.07
CA PRO A 33 13.79 1.40 -4.61
C PRO A 33 12.51 0.90 -3.92
N VAL A 34 11.39 1.59 -4.13
CA VAL A 34 10.04 1.16 -3.67
C VAL A 34 9.33 0.20 -4.65
N LEU A 35 9.95 -0.05 -5.80
CA LEU A 35 9.50 -0.94 -6.86
C LEU A 35 10.72 -1.70 -7.38
N VAL A 36 10.63 -3.02 -7.46
CA VAL A 36 11.71 -3.86 -7.97
C VAL A 36 11.29 -4.48 -9.29
N GLU A 37 11.88 -4.02 -10.38
CA GLU A 37 11.68 -4.59 -11.72
C GLU A 37 12.95 -5.27 -12.21
N ILE A 38 12.82 -6.53 -12.60
CA ILE A 38 13.93 -7.35 -13.06
C ILE A 38 13.55 -7.91 -14.43
N GLY A 39 14.19 -7.38 -15.48
CA GLY A 39 14.01 -7.86 -16.84
C GLY A 39 14.96 -9.01 -17.20
N THR A 40 14.82 -9.53 -18.42
CA THR A 40 15.52 -10.73 -18.92
C THR A 40 17.04 -10.64 -18.90
N ALA A 41 17.61 -9.43 -18.98
CA ALA A 41 19.05 -9.19 -18.96
C ALA A 41 19.68 -9.30 -17.55
N ARG A 42 18.87 -9.24 -16.48
CA ARG A 42 19.34 -9.24 -15.09
C ARG A 42 18.87 -10.51 -14.38
N ARG A 43 19.77 -11.13 -13.62
CA ARG A 43 19.46 -12.34 -12.84
C ARG A 43 19.07 -12.06 -11.39
N ALA A 44 19.17 -10.81 -10.96
CA ALA A 44 18.87 -10.39 -9.59
C ALA A 44 18.56 -8.88 -9.54
N GLY A 45 17.84 -8.49 -8.49
CA GLY A 45 17.62 -7.11 -8.08
C GLY A 45 18.07 -6.90 -6.64
N SER A 46 17.98 -5.67 -6.16
CA SER A 46 18.30 -5.34 -4.77
C SER A 46 17.49 -4.15 -4.27
N VAL A 47 17.22 -4.15 -2.97
CA VAL A 47 16.65 -3.04 -2.22
C VAL A 47 17.59 -2.68 -1.09
N THR A 48 17.90 -1.40 -0.96
CA THR A 48 18.64 -0.83 0.16
C THR A 48 17.64 -0.44 1.24
N VAL A 49 17.85 -0.95 2.45
CA VAL A 49 17.05 -0.65 3.65
C VAL A 49 17.92 0.16 4.60
N GLN A 50 17.46 1.32 5.02
CA GLN A 50 18.14 2.18 5.97
C GLN A 50 17.32 2.27 7.25
N ASN A 51 17.98 2.08 8.38
CA ASN A 51 17.44 2.37 9.69
C ASN A 51 17.79 3.82 10.05
N VAL A 52 16.82 4.72 10.13
CA VAL A 52 17.09 6.11 10.54
C VAL A 52 16.82 6.35 12.03
N GLU A 53 16.51 5.30 12.78
CA GLU A 53 16.38 5.36 14.23
C GLU A 53 17.76 5.43 14.90
N ASN A 54 17.73 5.84 16.18
CA ASN A 54 18.91 5.88 17.05
C ASN A 54 19.14 4.54 17.79
N VAL A 55 18.37 3.50 17.48
CA VAL A 55 18.51 2.15 18.04
C VAL A 55 18.64 1.12 16.92
N PRO A 56 19.31 -0.03 17.16
CA PRO A 56 19.34 -1.12 16.18
C PRO A 56 17.95 -1.71 15.93
N VAL A 57 17.66 -2.07 14.67
CA VAL A 57 16.39 -2.68 14.26
C VAL A 57 16.65 -4.03 13.61
N THR A 58 15.91 -5.06 14.04
CA THR A 58 15.95 -6.39 13.40
C THR A 58 14.87 -6.49 12.35
N ILE A 59 15.25 -6.90 11.15
CA ILE A 59 14.40 -6.98 9.97
C ILE A 59 14.28 -8.42 9.50
N ARG A 60 13.09 -8.79 9.05
CA ARG A 60 12.81 -9.99 8.27
C ARG A 60 12.40 -9.59 6.86
N ALA A 61 13.02 -10.22 5.86
CA ALA A 61 12.75 -10.02 4.44
C ALA A 61 12.39 -11.34 3.74
N TYR A 62 11.26 -11.36 3.04
CA TYR A 62 10.76 -12.55 2.34
C TYR A 62 9.86 -12.18 1.16
N SER A 63 9.52 -13.15 0.32
CA SER A 63 8.68 -12.93 -0.86
C SER A 63 7.35 -13.69 -0.79
N LEU A 64 6.31 -13.12 -1.38
CA LEU A 64 5.02 -13.78 -1.63
C LEU A 64 4.73 -13.78 -3.13
N ALA A 65 4.16 -14.86 -3.66
CA ALA A 65 3.56 -14.86 -4.99
C ALA A 65 2.34 -13.94 -4.97
N TRP A 66 2.18 -13.12 -6.02
CA TRP A 66 1.07 -12.20 -6.12
C TRP A 66 0.24 -12.54 -7.34
N SER A 67 -1.06 -12.71 -7.12
CA SER A 67 -2.05 -12.87 -8.17
C SER A 67 -3.29 -12.05 -7.86
N GLN A 68 -4.20 -11.95 -8.83
CA GLN A 68 -5.48 -11.29 -8.67
C GLN A 68 -6.59 -12.27 -9.07
N THR A 69 -7.37 -12.69 -8.08
CA THR A 69 -8.44 -13.67 -8.23
C THR A 69 -9.73 -13.05 -7.70
N ASP A 70 -10.83 -13.23 -8.43
CA ASP A 70 -12.15 -12.70 -8.06
C ASP A 70 -12.18 -11.18 -7.76
N GLY A 71 -11.34 -10.42 -8.47
CA GLY A 71 -11.25 -8.96 -8.29
C GLY A 71 -10.42 -8.50 -7.09
N ALA A 72 -9.75 -9.40 -6.37
CA ALA A 72 -8.96 -9.08 -5.19
C ALA A 72 -7.51 -9.55 -5.31
N ASP A 73 -6.59 -8.92 -4.56
CA ASP A 73 -5.20 -9.37 -4.47
C ASP A 73 -5.15 -10.65 -3.63
N ARG A 74 -4.38 -11.61 -4.12
CA ARG A 74 -4.05 -12.86 -3.44
C ARG A 74 -2.54 -12.91 -3.26
N TYR A 75 -2.12 -13.26 -2.04
CA TYR A 75 -0.72 -13.41 -1.67
C TYR A 75 -0.51 -14.80 -1.09
N ASP A 76 0.32 -15.61 -1.74
CA ASP A 76 0.62 -16.98 -1.31
C ASP A 76 2.13 -17.13 -1.06
N GLU A 77 2.51 -18.02 -0.14
CA GLU A 77 3.91 -18.32 0.13
C GLU A 77 4.59 -18.88 -1.13
N THR A 78 5.87 -18.54 -1.31
CA THR A 78 6.63 -19.01 -2.48
C THR A 78 8.10 -19.25 -2.14
N SER A 79 8.66 -20.32 -2.74
CA SER A 79 10.10 -20.61 -2.74
C SER A 79 10.78 -20.17 -4.04
N ALA A 80 10.02 -19.65 -5.01
CA ALA A 80 10.50 -19.31 -6.35
C ALA A 80 11.45 -18.11 -6.32
N VAL A 81 11.26 -17.19 -5.38
CA VAL A 81 12.13 -16.03 -5.16
C VAL A 81 13.02 -16.30 -3.94
N ILE A 82 14.32 -16.05 -4.11
CA ILE A 82 15.33 -16.08 -3.06
C ILE A 82 15.53 -14.64 -2.58
N VAL A 83 15.40 -14.43 -1.27
CA VAL A 83 15.67 -13.15 -0.60
C VAL A 83 16.87 -13.32 0.32
N SER A 84 17.86 -12.43 0.22
CA SER A 84 19.12 -12.56 0.97
C SER A 84 19.68 -11.20 1.44
N PRO A 85 20.03 -11.05 2.72
CA PRO A 85 19.73 -11.98 3.83
C PRO A 85 18.24 -11.95 4.20
N PRO A 86 17.66 -13.07 4.69
CA PRO A 86 16.25 -13.14 5.06
C PRO A 86 15.96 -12.57 6.46
N VAL A 87 16.94 -12.55 7.36
CA VAL A 87 16.85 -11.93 8.69
C VAL A 87 18.19 -11.27 9.01
N PHE A 88 18.17 -10.04 9.51
CA PHE A 88 19.37 -9.26 9.82
C PHE A 88 19.06 -8.11 10.76
N THR A 89 20.08 -7.60 11.45
CA THR A 89 19.97 -6.40 12.29
C THR A 89 20.71 -5.24 11.65
N ILE A 90 20.03 -4.10 11.49
CA ILE A 90 20.64 -2.85 11.03
C ILE A 90 20.97 -1.99 12.26
N PRO A 91 22.22 -1.59 12.48
CA PRO A 91 22.58 -0.64 13.52
C PRO A 91 21.82 0.69 13.40
N ALA A 92 21.83 1.50 14.46
CA ALA A 92 21.32 2.87 14.43
C ALA A 92 21.97 3.68 13.29
N GLY A 93 21.18 4.38 12.48
CA GLY A 93 21.65 5.09 11.29
C GLY A 93 22.23 4.21 10.17
N GLY A 94 22.23 2.89 10.35
CA GLY A 94 22.89 1.94 9.45
C GLY A 94 22.07 1.64 8.19
N THR A 95 22.69 0.89 7.27
CA THR A 95 22.08 0.48 6.00
C THR A 95 22.39 -0.98 5.70
N GLN A 96 21.44 -1.70 5.11
CA GLN A 96 21.59 -3.06 4.63
C GLN A 96 21.05 -3.20 3.20
N ILE A 97 21.78 -3.92 2.35
CA ILE A 97 21.30 -4.32 1.02
C ILE A 97 20.62 -5.69 1.12
N VAL A 98 19.37 -5.77 0.67
CA VAL A 98 18.60 -7.00 0.47
C VAL A 98 18.61 -7.35 -1.01
N ARG A 99 19.13 -8.52 -1.37
CA ARG A 99 19.16 -9.03 -2.74
C ARG A 99 17.99 -9.96 -2.98
N VAL A 100 17.46 -9.91 -4.20
CA VAL A 100 16.35 -10.77 -4.65
C VAL A 100 16.67 -11.39 -6.01
N GLY A 101 16.29 -12.65 -6.21
CA GLY A 101 16.48 -13.35 -7.49
C GLY A 101 15.60 -14.58 -7.58
N LEU A 102 15.32 -15.07 -8.79
CA LEU A 102 14.62 -16.34 -8.94
C LEU A 102 15.54 -17.53 -8.64
N ARG A 103 14.97 -18.54 -7.99
CA ARG A 103 15.61 -19.84 -7.77
C ARG A 103 15.87 -20.57 -9.08
N GLN A 104 14.92 -20.51 -10.01
CA GLN A 104 15.04 -21.05 -11.35
C GLN A 104 14.85 -19.91 -12.36
N PRO A 105 15.77 -19.73 -13.34
CA PRO A 105 15.57 -18.75 -14.39
C PRO A 105 14.24 -18.94 -15.11
N SER A 106 13.50 -17.86 -15.32
CA SER A 106 12.25 -17.85 -16.05
C SER A 106 12.23 -16.68 -17.03
N ALA A 107 11.70 -16.92 -18.23
CA ALA A 107 11.40 -15.89 -19.22
C ALA A 107 9.94 -15.40 -19.11
N ALA A 108 9.09 -16.09 -18.35
CA ALA A 108 7.69 -15.70 -18.19
C ALA A 108 7.57 -14.42 -17.34
N PRO A 109 6.61 -13.54 -17.64
CA PRO A 109 6.22 -12.46 -16.74
C PRO A 109 5.68 -13.04 -15.43
N GLN A 110 6.20 -12.58 -14.30
CA GLN A 110 5.77 -13.01 -12.96
C GLN A 110 5.67 -11.82 -12.02
N SER A 111 4.75 -11.90 -11.06
CA SER A 111 4.53 -10.86 -10.07
C SER A 111 4.59 -11.43 -8.66
N TYR A 112 5.30 -10.71 -7.80
CA TYR A 112 5.58 -11.07 -6.43
C TYR A 112 5.48 -9.82 -5.55
N ARG A 113 5.47 -10.04 -4.24
CA ARG A 113 5.70 -9.00 -3.24
C ARG A 113 6.99 -9.30 -2.49
N LEU A 114 7.82 -8.29 -2.29
CA LEU A 114 8.92 -8.32 -1.33
C LEU A 114 8.42 -7.68 -0.03
N ILE A 115 8.32 -8.48 1.02
CA ILE A 115 7.98 -8.01 2.35
C ILE A 115 9.25 -7.71 3.11
N ILE A 116 9.31 -6.53 3.72
CA ILE A 116 10.39 -6.10 4.61
C ILE A 116 9.70 -5.63 5.90
N GLU A 117 9.84 -6.39 6.97
CA GLU A 117 9.14 -6.12 8.22
C GLU A 117 10.09 -6.12 9.41
N GLU A 118 9.84 -5.23 10.36
CA GLU A 118 10.51 -5.26 11.65
C GLU A 118 10.09 -6.48 12.45
N VAL A 119 11.08 -7.11 13.09
CA VAL A 119 10.85 -8.13 14.11
C VAL A 119 10.77 -7.41 15.45
N PRO A 120 9.61 -7.43 16.15
CA PRO A 120 9.48 -6.77 17.44
C PRO A 120 10.43 -7.38 18.48
N ALA A 121 11.26 -6.55 19.11
CA ALA A 121 12.00 -6.95 20.31
C ALA A 121 11.10 -6.81 21.54
N ALA A 122 11.20 -7.76 22.47
CA ALA A 122 10.57 -7.61 23.78
C ALA A 122 11.31 -6.53 24.58
N GLN A 123 10.61 -5.47 24.99
CA GLN A 123 11.16 -4.43 25.86
C GLN A 123 10.30 -4.31 27.13
N PRO A 124 10.92 -4.23 28.33
CA PRO A 124 10.19 -3.97 29.56
C PRO A 124 9.68 -2.52 29.59
N GLY A 125 8.37 -2.32 29.70
CA GLY A 125 7.75 -1.01 29.89
C GLY A 125 6.29 -0.91 29.37
N ASN A 126 5.52 0.05 29.89
CA ASN A 126 4.16 0.35 29.43
C ASN A 126 4.17 1.32 28.23
N GLY A 127 4.78 0.89 27.11
CA GLY A 127 4.85 1.68 25.88
C GLY A 127 4.25 0.95 24.69
N ILE A 128 3.54 1.66 23.80
CA ILE A 128 3.09 1.13 22.51
C ILE A 128 4.28 1.19 21.55
N ARG A 129 4.72 0.03 21.05
CA ARG A 129 5.70 -0.06 19.95
C ARG A 129 4.98 -0.47 18.67
N VAL A 130 5.13 0.35 17.63
CA VAL A 130 4.63 0.03 16.29
C VAL A 130 5.76 -0.61 15.50
N ALA A 131 5.52 -1.80 14.94
CA ALA A 131 6.46 -2.47 14.05
C ALA A 131 6.07 -2.22 12.60
N LEU A 132 7.01 -1.73 11.79
CA LEU A 132 6.76 -1.42 10.40
C LEU A 132 6.77 -2.69 9.53
N ARG A 133 5.85 -2.76 8.56
CA ARG A 133 5.78 -3.80 7.53
C ARG A 133 5.60 -3.18 6.16
N LEU A 134 6.63 -3.23 5.33
CA LEU A 134 6.64 -2.71 3.98
C LEU A 134 6.33 -3.83 2.98
N ASN A 135 5.45 -3.55 2.03
CA ASN A 135 5.03 -4.48 0.98
C ASN A 135 5.36 -3.89 -0.39
N LEU A 136 6.52 -4.27 -0.94
CA LEU A 136 7.04 -3.73 -2.20
C LEU A 136 6.64 -4.63 -3.38
N PRO A 137 6.14 -4.07 -4.49
CA PRO A 137 5.96 -4.82 -5.72
C PRO A 137 7.32 -5.29 -6.28
N LEU A 138 7.37 -6.57 -6.65
CA LEU A 138 8.50 -7.19 -7.33
C LEU A 138 8.00 -7.84 -8.62
N TYR A 139 8.46 -7.33 -9.75
CA TYR A 139 8.09 -7.82 -11.08
C TYR A 139 9.29 -8.47 -11.76
N TRP A 140 9.04 -9.63 -12.34
CA TRP A 140 10.01 -10.37 -13.13
C TRP A 140 9.54 -10.45 -14.57
N ASN A 141 10.33 -9.95 -15.52
CA ASN A 141 9.97 -9.86 -16.95
C ASN A 141 8.57 -9.25 -17.20
N LEU A 142 8.12 -8.36 -16.34
CA LEU A 142 6.81 -7.74 -16.42
C LEU A 142 6.98 -6.23 -16.30
N ALA A 143 6.66 -5.52 -17.38
CA ALA A 143 6.79 -4.08 -17.48
C ALA A 143 5.47 -3.36 -17.17
N ALA A 144 5.55 -2.05 -16.94
CA ALA A 144 4.38 -1.20 -16.79
C ALA A 144 3.59 -1.11 -18.11
N GLY A 145 2.26 -1.15 -18.00
CA GLY A 145 1.30 -0.85 -19.07
C GLY A 145 0.69 0.55 -18.91
N PRO A 146 0.13 1.14 -19.99
CA PRO A 146 -0.55 2.42 -19.94
C PRO A 146 -1.94 2.32 -19.25
N GLN A 147 -2.43 3.45 -18.70
CA GLN A 147 -3.79 3.53 -18.14
C GLN A 147 -4.89 3.21 -19.15
N SER A 148 -4.63 3.38 -20.46
CA SER A 148 -5.58 3.09 -21.54
C SER A 148 -5.91 1.62 -21.70
N ASP A 149 -5.10 0.71 -21.13
CA ASP A 149 -5.37 -0.73 -21.14
C ASP A 149 -6.46 -1.14 -20.15
N ILE A 150 -6.95 -0.19 -19.34
CA ILE A 150 -7.95 -0.41 -18.30
C ILE A 150 -9.35 -0.11 -18.82
N ALA A 151 -10.18 -1.15 -18.86
CA ALA A 151 -11.62 -1.03 -19.03
C ALA A 151 -12.30 -0.95 -17.66
N TRP A 152 -13.19 0.04 -17.49
CA TRP A 152 -13.93 0.27 -16.25
C TRP A 152 -15.37 -0.22 -16.36
N SER A 153 -15.86 -0.81 -15.28
CA SER A 153 -17.28 -1.06 -15.05
C SER A 153 -17.66 -0.72 -13.62
N ALA A 154 -18.95 -0.48 -13.38
CA ALA A 154 -19.48 -0.25 -12.04
C ALA A 154 -20.69 -1.14 -11.81
N ALA A 155 -20.78 -1.75 -10.64
CA ALA A 155 -21.89 -2.61 -10.28
C ALA A 155 -22.26 -2.43 -8.81
N ARG A 156 -23.54 -2.67 -8.50
CA ARG A 156 -24.00 -2.75 -7.12
C ARG A 156 -23.78 -4.16 -6.59
N LEU A 157 -23.10 -4.26 -5.46
CA LEU A 157 -22.83 -5.50 -4.74
C LEU A 157 -24.08 -5.96 -3.99
N ALA A 158 -24.08 -7.23 -3.58
CA ALA A 158 -25.20 -7.85 -2.86
C ALA A 158 -25.49 -7.18 -1.50
N ASP A 159 -24.49 -6.56 -0.89
CA ASP A 159 -24.60 -5.80 0.36
C ASP A 159 -25.11 -4.35 0.15
N GLY A 160 -25.43 -3.98 -1.10
CA GLY A 160 -25.94 -2.67 -1.47
C GLY A 160 -24.88 -1.60 -1.73
N GLN A 161 -23.58 -1.91 -1.57
CA GLN A 161 -22.49 -1.01 -1.92
C GLN A 161 -22.30 -0.92 -3.44
N TRP A 162 -21.84 0.22 -3.94
CA TRP A 162 -21.29 0.32 -5.28
C TRP A 162 -19.84 -0.14 -5.28
N ALA A 163 -19.44 -0.81 -6.36
CA ALA A 163 -18.05 -1.16 -6.62
C ALA A 163 -17.64 -0.74 -8.02
N LEU A 164 -16.40 -0.27 -8.15
CA LEU A 164 -15.72 -0.11 -9.42
C LEU A 164 -14.89 -1.35 -9.70
N GLU A 165 -14.91 -1.77 -10.95
CA GLU A 165 -14.10 -2.86 -11.46
C GLU A 165 -13.23 -2.35 -12.61
N ALA A 166 -11.92 -2.57 -12.48
CA ALA A 166 -10.93 -2.31 -13.52
C ALA A 166 -10.45 -3.64 -14.09
N ARG A 167 -10.62 -3.84 -15.39
CA ARG A 167 -10.08 -4.97 -16.14
C ARG A 167 -8.88 -4.51 -16.95
N ASN A 168 -7.73 -5.15 -16.78
CA ASN A 168 -6.54 -4.87 -17.55
C ASN A 168 -6.45 -5.86 -18.73
N GLY A 169 -6.72 -5.36 -19.94
CA GLY A 169 -6.60 -6.14 -21.18
C GLY A 169 -5.19 -6.16 -21.77
N GLY A 170 -4.25 -5.41 -21.18
CA GLY A 170 -2.87 -5.28 -21.64
C GLY A 170 -1.93 -6.35 -21.11
N ALA A 171 -0.70 -6.31 -21.62
CA ALA A 171 0.38 -7.23 -21.23
C ALA A 171 1.22 -6.74 -20.03
N GLY A 172 1.08 -5.47 -19.64
CA GLY A 172 1.82 -4.85 -18.54
C GLY A 172 1.00 -4.69 -17.26
N TRP A 173 1.67 -4.48 -16.13
CA TRP A 173 1.00 -4.10 -14.88
C TRP A 173 0.60 -2.61 -14.95
N VAL A 174 -0.57 -2.24 -14.41
CA VAL A 174 -1.03 -0.84 -14.42
C VAL A 174 -1.33 -0.37 -13.01
N ARG A 175 -0.53 0.56 -12.47
CA ARG A 175 -0.87 1.25 -11.21
C ARG A 175 -1.88 2.34 -11.50
N ILE A 176 -3.10 2.19 -11.00
CA ILE A 176 -4.19 3.12 -11.26
C ILE A 176 -3.91 4.45 -10.57
N ASP A 177 -3.91 5.51 -11.37
CA ASP A 177 -3.88 6.89 -10.88
C ASP A 177 -5.30 7.30 -10.48
N PRO A 178 -5.54 7.75 -9.22
CA PRO A 178 -6.84 8.22 -8.79
C PRO A 178 -7.47 9.29 -9.71
N ALA A 179 -6.68 10.24 -10.21
CA ALA A 179 -7.17 11.28 -11.11
C ALA A 179 -7.54 10.71 -12.49
N ALA A 180 -6.82 9.70 -12.98
CA ALA A 180 -7.19 9.00 -14.20
C ALA A 180 -8.48 8.19 -14.01
N ALA A 181 -8.64 7.51 -12.87
CA ALA A 181 -9.85 6.78 -12.54
C ALA A 181 -11.07 7.72 -12.45
N GLN A 182 -10.95 8.88 -11.79
CA GLN A 182 -12.04 9.88 -11.75
C GLN A 182 -12.47 10.33 -13.13
N ARG A 183 -11.51 10.67 -14.01
CA ARG A 183 -11.81 11.04 -15.41
C ARG A 183 -12.48 9.92 -16.19
N ALA A 184 -12.05 8.67 -15.97
CA ALA A 184 -12.58 7.52 -16.71
C ALA A 184 -13.98 7.09 -16.23
N THR A 185 -14.28 7.26 -14.94
CA THR A 185 -15.48 6.69 -14.30
C THR A 185 -16.55 7.72 -13.92
N GLY A 186 -16.21 9.01 -13.86
CA GLY A 186 -17.13 10.07 -13.44
C GLY A 186 -17.34 10.17 -11.93
N ILE A 187 -16.64 9.36 -11.14
CA ILE A 187 -16.69 9.47 -9.67
C ILE A 187 -15.88 10.67 -9.16
N THR A 188 -16.23 11.10 -7.96
CA THR A 188 -15.40 11.98 -7.14
C THR A 188 -14.88 11.19 -5.95
N LEU A 189 -13.56 11.03 -5.88
CA LEU A 189 -12.92 10.28 -4.80
C LEU A 189 -12.75 11.15 -3.56
N GLU A 190 -12.81 10.50 -2.40
CA GLU A 190 -12.38 11.10 -1.15
C GLU A 190 -10.85 11.13 -1.07
N SER A 191 -10.33 12.10 -0.32
CA SER A 191 -8.89 12.23 -0.09
C SER A 191 -8.32 10.93 0.51
N GLY A 192 -7.26 10.41 -0.12
CA GLY A 192 -6.58 9.20 0.34
C GLY A 192 -7.11 7.88 -0.22
N PHE A 193 -8.17 7.89 -1.04
CA PHE A 193 -8.62 6.67 -1.73
C PHE A 193 -7.54 6.17 -2.71
N GLY A 194 -7.17 4.90 -2.60
CA GLY A 194 -6.15 4.27 -3.43
C GLY A 194 -6.68 3.02 -4.13
N PHE A 195 -6.44 2.92 -5.43
CA PHE A 195 -6.79 1.74 -6.22
C PHE A 195 -5.68 0.68 -6.20
N GLY A 196 -4.41 1.09 -6.18
CA GLY A 196 -3.30 0.14 -6.29
C GLY A 196 -3.08 -0.28 -7.75
N THR A 197 -2.76 -1.55 -7.98
CA THR A 197 -2.33 -2.04 -9.30
C THR A 197 -3.27 -3.10 -9.84
N VAL A 198 -3.47 -3.13 -11.16
CA VAL A 198 -4.15 -4.21 -11.89
C VAL A 198 -3.10 -4.96 -12.71
N LEU A 199 -2.94 -6.26 -12.43
CA LEU A 199 -2.02 -7.15 -13.14
C LEU A 199 -2.54 -7.42 -14.57
N PRO A 200 -1.66 -7.76 -15.54
CA PRO A 200 -2.08 -8.07 -16.90
C PRO A 200 -3.11 -9.21 -16.95
N GLY A 201 -4.10 -9.10 -17.82
CA GLY A 201 -5.18 -10.07 -17.96
C GLY A 201 -6.07 -10.22 -16.72
N SER A 202 -5.87 -9.38 -15.69
CA SER A 202 -6.54 -9.52 -14.40
C SER A 202 -7.60 -8.44 -14.18
N VAL A 203 -8.38 -8.64 -13.12
CA VAL A 203 -9.44 -7.75 -12.70
C VAL A 203 -9.20 -7.33 -11.25
N ARG A 204 -9.49 -6.07 -10.95
CA ARG A 204 -9.53 -5.54 -9.60
C ARG A 204 -10.85 -4.84 -9.33
N ARG A 205 -11.37 -5.03 -8.12
CA ARG A 205 -12.63 -4.44 -7.67
C ARG A 205 -12.42 -3.67 -6.37
N TRP A 206 -13.03 -2.49 -6.28
CA TRP A 206 -13.00 -1.66 -5.08
C TRP A 206 -14.41 -1.19 -4.74
N PRO A 207 -14.91 -1.50 -3.53
CA PRO A 207 -16.09 -0.85 -2.99
C PRO A 207 -15.85 0.66 -2.87
N ILE A 208 -16.81 1.46 -3.34
CA ILE A 208 -16.81 2.92 -3.27
C ILE A 208 -17.94 3.46 -2.37
N GLY A 209 -18.51 2.59 -1.55
CA GLY A 209 -19.59 2.90 -0.60
C GLY A 209 -20.99 2.79 -1.19
N ALA A 210 -22.01 2.91 -0.34
CA ALA A 210 -23.41 2.82 -0.75
C ALA A 210 -23.88 4.04 -1.55
N ASN A 211 -23.32 5.22 -1.25
CA ASN A 211 -23.67 6.50 -1.87
C ASN A 211 -22.38 7.18 -2.38
N PRO A 212 -21.75 6.66 -3.45
CA PRO A 212 -20.54 7.27 -3.99
C PRO A 212 -20.84 8.68 -4.49
N ARG A 213 -19.86 9.58 -4.37
CA ARG A 213 -19.97 10.91 -4.96
C ARG A 213 -19.74 10.80 -6.46
N ILE A 214 -20.73 11.22 -7.23
CA ILE A 214 -20.66 11.21 -8.70
C ILE A 214 -20.50 12.65 -9.18
N GLY A 215 -19.37 12.92 -9.84
CA GLY A 215 -19.07 14.23 -10.43
C GLY A 215 -19.56 14.38 -11.87
N ASP A 216 -19.67 13.26 -12.61
CA ASP A 216 -20.21 13.18 -13.96
C ASP A 216 -21.13 11.94 -14.05
N ASP A 217 -22.44 12.17 -13.92
CA ASP A 217 -23.44 11.10 -13.96
C ASP A 217 -23.48 10.40 -15.32
N ALA A 218 -23.38 11.14 -16.43
CA ALA A 218 -23.39 10.54 -17.76
C ALA A 218 -22.21 9.56 -17.95
N ARG A 219 -21.02 9.92 -17.47
CA ARG A 219 -19.85 9.02 -17.47
C ARG A 219 -20.05 7.81 -16.58
N PHE A 220 -20.58 8.00 -15.38
CA PHE A 220 -20.84 6.90 -14.45
C PHE A 220 -21.88 5.92 -15.01
N GLN A 221 -23.00 6.41 -15.57
CA GLN A 221 -24.03 5.54 -16.16
C GLN A 221 -23.51 4.73 -17.35
N GLN A 222 -22.52 5.21 -18.11
CA GLN A 222 -21.91 4.45 -19.20
C GLN A 222 -21.16 3.20 -18.70
N ILE A 223 -20.47 3.30 -17.58
CA ILE A 223 -19.72 2.17 -17.01
C ILE A 223 -20.61 1.22 -16.20
N VAL A 224 -21.77 1.69 -15.73
CA VAL A 224 -22.81 0.83 -15.13
C VAL A 224 -23.48 0.00 -16.23
N SER A 225 -23.93 0.67 -17.29
CA SER A 225 -24.73 0.08 -18.38
C SER A 225 -23.90 -0.79 -19.34
N GLY A 226 -22.57 -0.66 -19.32
CA GLY A 226 -21.64 -1.49 -20.10
C GLY A 226 -21.57 -2.96 -19.68
N THR A 227 -22.24 -3.35 -18.58
CA THR A 227 -22.15 -4.69 -17.97
C THR A 227 -23.24 -5.67 -18.43
N ASN A 228 -23.71 -5.58 -19.68
CA ASN A 228 -24.60 -6.60 -20.25
C ASN A 228 -23.87 -7.79 -20.91
N GLY A 229 -22.59 -8.02 -20.59
CA GLY A 229 -21.81 -9.08 -21.24
C GLY A 229 -20.61 -9.57 -20.43
N ALA A 230 -20.84 -10.18 -19.27
CA ALA A 230 -20.10 -11.34 -18.74
C ALA A 230 -20.49 -11.56 -17.27
N ALA A 231 -21.52 -12.39 -17.05
CA ALA A 231 -21.66 -13.04 -15.75
C ALA A 231 -20.43 -13.96 -15.54
N PRO A 232 -19.81 -14.00 -14.36
CA PRO A 232 -18.84 -15.05 -14.05
C PRO A 232 -19.55 -16.42 -14.12
N PRO A 233 -18.91 -17.47 -14.67
CA PRO A 233 -19.53 -18.78 -14.69
C PRO A 233 -19.84 -19.25 -13.26
N PRO A 234 -21.00 -19.88 -13.01
CA PRO A 234 -21.31 -20.41 -11.70
C PRO A 234 -20.30 -21.50 -11.35
N HIS A 235 -19.78 -21.43 -10.11
CA HIS A 235 -18.88 -22.43 -9.53
C HIS A 235 -19.47 -23.84 -9.71
N ALA A 236 -18.77 -24.70 -10.46
CA ALA A 236 -19.03 -26.13 -10.42
C ALA A 236 -18.48 -26.67 -9.09
N ARG A 237 -19.36 -27.34 -8.34
CA ARG A 237 -19.04 -28.13 -7.14
C ARG A 237 -18.15 -29.31 -7.48
#